data_AF-A0A2C6LM30-F1
#
_entry.id   AF-A0A2C6LM30-F1
#
_cell.length_a   1.000
_cell.length_b   1.000
_cell.length_c   1.000
_cell.angle_alpha   90.00
_cell.angle_beta   90.00
_cell.angle_gamma   90.00
#
_symmetry.space_group_name_H-M   'P 1'
#
loop_
_entity.id
_entity.type
_entity.pdbx_description
1 polymer ?
#
loop_
_entity_poly.entity_id
_entity_poly.type
_entity_poly.pdbx_seq_one_letter_code
_entity_poly.pdbx_strand_id
1 'polypeptide(L)' 'MEIPVWGNEELGLDKSVLGLGGSPTRVVKVFSPKLSRDTIMKKADGTTAPVDELVHFLTAS' A
#
# COMPACT_ATOMS: atom_id res chain seq x y z
N MET A 1 30.41 -22.27 -16.15
CA MET A 1 29.55 -22.48 -14.97
C MET A 1 28.14 -22.14 -15.40
N GLU A 2 27.20 -23.06 -15.24
CA GLU A 2 25.78 -22.85 -15.56
C GLU A 2 25.00 -22.59 -14.27
N ILE A 3 23.99 -21.71 -14.35
CA ILE A 3 23.09 -21.41 -13.25
C ILE A 3 21.87 -22.33 -13.38
N PRO A 4 21.53 -23.13 -12.36
CA PRO A 4 20.36 -24.00 -12.42
C PRO A 4 19.08 -23.16 -12.46
N VAL A 5 18.16 -23.55 -13.34
CA VAL A 5 16.81 -23.00 -13.42
C VAL A 5 15.86 -24.04 -12.88
N TRP A 6 14.98 -23.65 -11.94
CA TRP A 6 13.97 -24.52 -11.37
C TRP A 6 12.58 -24.01 -11.72
N GLY A 7 11.77 -24.89 -12.31
CA GLY A 7 10.35 -24.70 -12.53
C GLY A 7 9.52 -25.45 -11.50
N ASN A 8 8.20 -25.44 -11.71
CA ASN A 8 7.25 -26.05 -10.78
C ASN A 8 7.41 -27.56 -10.68
N GLU A 9 7.84 -28.22 -11.75
CA GLU A 9 8.01 -29.67 -11.82
C GLU A 9 9.25 -30.12 -11.04
N GLU A 10 10.36 -29.40 -11.20
CA GLU A 10 11.60 -29.64 -10.44
C GLU A 10 11.43 -29.40 -8.94
N LEU A 11 10.48 -28.54 -8.57
CA LEU A 11 10.15 -28.21 -7.18
C LEU A 11 8.99 -29.03 -6.60
N GLY A 12 8.34 -29.89 -7.38
CA GLY A 12 7.24 -30.75 -6.92
C GLY A 12 6.02 -29.97 -6.40
N LEU A 13 5.73 -28.80 -6.97
CA LEU A 13 4.66 -27.91 -6.49
C LEU A 13 3.29 -28.34 -7.03
N ASP A 14 2.26 -28.32 -6.17
CA ASP A 14 0.87 -28.57 -6.58
C ASP A 14 0.33 -27.40 -7.42
N LYS A 15 -0.03 -27.68 -8.68
CA LYS A 15 -0.56 -26.71 -9.62
C LYS A 15 -1.87 -26.06 -9.14
N SER A 16 -2.64 -26.72 -8.28
CA SER A 16 -3.92 -26.21 -7.76
C SER A 16 -3.76 -25.00 -6.85
N VAL A 17 -2.59 -24.85 -6.22
CA VAL A 17 -2.29 -23.77 -5.26
C VAL A 17 -1.30 -22.73 -5.82
N LEU A 18 -1.01 -22.76 -7.12
CA LEU A 18 -0.05 -21.86 -7.76
C LEU A 18 -0.72 -20.81 -8.66
N GLY A 19 -0.01 -19.69 -8.82
CA GLY A 19 -0.37 -18.63 -9.77
C GLY A 19 -1.77 -18.05 -9.53
N LEU A 20 -2.42 -17.64 -10.61
CA LEU A 20 -3.78 -17.07 -10.55
C LEU A 20 -4.83 -18.08 -10.07
N GLY A 21 -4.63 -19.37 -10.36
CA GLY A 21 -5.55 -20.45 -9.95
C GLY A 21 -5.55 -20.68 -8.44
N GLY A 22 -4.37 -20.61 -7.82
CA GLY A 22 -4.20 -20.76 -6.37
C GLY A 22 -4.41 -19.48 -5.56
N SER A 23 -4.54 -18.32 -6.21
CA SER A 23 -4.71 -17.06 -5.49
C SER A 23 -6.16 -16.90 -4.99
N PRO A 24 -6.38 -16.78 -3.66
CA PRO A 24 -7.72 -16.56 -3.11
C PRO A 24 -8.28 -15.17 -3.46
N THR A 25 -7.41 -14.23 -3.81
CA THR A 25 -7.79 -12.86 -4.18
C THR A 25 -7.62 -12.61 -5.67
N ARG A 26 -8.44 -11.72 -6.23
CA ARG A 26 -8.34 -11.29 -7.63
C ARG A 26 -8.37 -9.77 -7.75
N VAL A 27 -7.47 -9.22 -8.56
CA VAL A 27 -7.52 -7.80 -8.93
C VAL A 27 -8.74 -7.58 -9.81
N VAL A 28 -9.74 -6.85 -9.29
CA VAL A 28 -10.97 -6.52 -10.02
C VAL A 28 -10.93 -5.14 -10.66
N LYS A 29 -10.02 -4.28 -10.21
CA LYS A 29 -9.87 -2.91 -10.72
C LYS A 29 -8.44 -2.42 -10.49
N VAL A 30 -7.91 -1.76 -11.50
CA VAL A 30 -6.65 -1.02 -11.43
C VAL A 30 -6.98 0.44 -11.72
N PHE A 31 -6.48 1.33 -10.88
CA PHE A 31 -6.61 2.77 -11.06
C PHE A 31 -5.42 3.47 -10.42
N SER A 32 -5.08 4.65 -10.94
CA SER A 32 -4.09 5.51 -10.29
C SER A 32 -4.77 6.31 -9.19
N PRO A 33 -4.22 6.34 -7.95
CA PRO A 33 -4.78 7.17 -6.90
C PRO A 33 -4.75 8.64 -7.33
N LYS A 34 -5.78 9.40 -6.95
CA LYS A 34 -5.79 10.84 -7.18
C LYS A 34 -4.79 11.48 -6.23
N LEU A 35 -3.90 12.32 -6.75
CA LEU A 35 -3.08 13.19 -5.92
C LEU A 35 -3.98 14.33 -5.42
N SER A 36 -4.34 14.32 -4.14
CA SER A 36 -4.97 15.47 -3.49
C SER A 36 -3.92 16.55 -3.24
N ARG A 37 -4.30 17.82 -3.46
CA ARG A 37 -3.51 19.00 -3.05
C ARG A 37 -4.20 19.75 -1.92
N ASP A 38 -4.97 19.03 -1.10
CA ASP A 38 -5.76 19.56 0.00
C ASP A 38 -4.93 19.58 1.30
N THR A 39 -3.90 20.41 1.31
CA THR A 39 -3.02 20.57 2.47
C THR A 39 -3.46 21.76 3.30
N ILE A 40 -3.74 21.53 4.59
CA ILE A 40 -3.96 22.60 5.56
C ILE A 40 -2.61 23.09 6.08
N MET A 41 -2.20 24.28 5.66
CA MET A 41 -0.97 24.91 6.15
C MET A 41 -1.28 25.82 7.33
N LYS A 42 -0.61 25.57 8.46
CA LYS A 42 -0.67 26.43 9.66
C LYS A 42 0.71 27.02 9.93
N LYS A 43 0.75 28.32 10.26
CA LYS A 43 1.99 29.05 10.58
C LYS A 43 2.09 29.19 12.08
N ALA A 44 3.30 29.06 12.63
CA ALA A 44 3.56 29.42 14.01
C ALA A 44 3.31 30.92 14.21
N ASP A 45 2.51 31.25 15.22
CA ASP A 45 2.13 32.62 15.59
C ASP A 45 2.61 33.03 16.99
N GLY A 46 3.42 32.18 17.64
CA GLY A 46 3.90 32.38 19.01
C GLY A 46 2.93 31.88 20.09
N THR A 47 1.80 31.26 19.70
CA THR A 47 0.83 30.65 20.60
C THR A 47 0.76 29.13 20.41
N THR A 48 -0.06 28.43 21.21
CA THR A 48 -0.33 27.00 21.05
C THR A 48 -1.43 26.70 20.02
N ALA A 49 -2.21 27.70 19.59
CA ALA A 49 -3.38 27.47 18.76
C ALA A 49 -3.10 26.70 17.45
N PRO A 50 -2.01 26.96 16.70
CA PRO A 50 -1.67 26.15 15.53
C PRO A 50 -1.40 24.67 15.84
N VAL A 51 -0.90 24.37 17.04
CA VAL A 51 -0.65 22.99 17.52
C VAL A 51 -1.94 22.33 17.95
N ASP A 52 -2.81 23.06 18.67
CA ASP A 52 -4.11 22.56 19.10
C ASP A 52 -4.99 22.14 17.90
N GLU A 53 -4.97 22.94 16.84
CA GLU A 53 -5.66 22.61 15.58
C GLU A 53 -5.06 21.40 14.86
N LEU A 54 -3.73 21.24 14.88
CA LEU A 54 -3.06 20.05 14.33
C LEU A 54 -3.47 18.79 15.10
N VAL A 55 -3.47 18.84 16.43
CA VAL A 55 -3.86 17.71 17.27
C VAL A 55 -5.32 17.35 17.06
N HIS A 56 -6.20 18.35 16.96
CA HIS A 56 -7.61 18.13 16.66
C HIS A 56 -7.79 17.39 15.32
N PHE A 57 -7.12 17.82 14.26
CA PHE A 57 -7.17 17.15 12.95
C PHE A 57 -6.73 15.68 13.02
N LEU A 58 -5.62 15.39 13.71
CA LEU A 58 -5.05 14.04 13.78
C LEU A 58 -5.84 13.08 14.67
N THR A 59 -6.61 13.59 15.64
CA THR A 59 -7.35 12.77 16.62
C THR A 59 -8.84 12.68 16.35
N ALA A 60 -9.39 13.60 15.54
CA ALA A 60 -10.77 13.55 15.07
C ALA A 60 -10.99 12.58 13.89
N SER A 61 -9.92 11.91 13.43
CA SER A 61 -9.92 10.95 12.32
C SER A 61 -10.03 9.50 12.78
#